data_AF-A0A7X9JXM6-F1
#
_entry.id   AF-A0A7X9JXM6-F1
#
_cell.length_a   1.000
_cell.length_b   1.000
_cell.length_c   1.000
_cell.angle_alpha   90.00
_cell.angle_beta   90.00
_cell.angle_gamma   90.00
#
_symmetry.space_group_name_H-M   'P 1'
#
loop_
_entity.id
_entity.type
_entity.pdbx_description
1 polymer ?
#
loop_
_entity_poly.entity_id
_entity_poly.type
_entity_poly.pdbx_seq_one_letter_code
_entity_poly.pdbx_strand_id
1 'polypeptide(L)' 'MFNFRSPSFKRLGLNCDELTVTELIDLMLKEPRLIRRPVVRVDKKVYFGADAKVLVDVLK' A
#
# COMPACT_ATOMS: atom_id res chain seq x y z
N MET A 1 3.32 -2.16 0.28
CA MET A 1 2.41 -1.25 1.02
C MET A 1 1.91 -0.13 0.11
N PHE A 2 2.80 0.75 -0.39
CA PHE A 2 2.44 1.86 -1.28
C PHE A 2 2.17 1.43 -2.74
N ASN A 3 1.33 2.18 -3.45
CA ASN A 3 0.89 1.92 -4.83
C ASN A 3 1.43 2.99 -5.81
N PHE A 4 2.71 2.85 -6.17
CA PHE A 4 3.40 3.73 -7.14
C PHE A 4 2.78 3.72 -8.54
N ARG A 5 2.02 2.67 -8.89
CA ARG A 5 1.34 2.57 -10.19
C ARG A 5 0.00 3.30 -10.24
N SER A 6 -0.46 3.84 -9.11
CA SER A 6 -1.76 4.52 -9.07
C SER A 6 -1.78 5.76 -9.97
N PRO A 7 -2.91 6.05 -10.64
CA PRO A 7 -3.06 7.29 -11.38
C PRO A 7 -2.85 8.54 -10.51
N SER A 8 -3.26 8.47 -9.23
CA SER A 8 -3.06 9.56 -8.28
C SER A 8 -1.58 9.84 -8.02
N PHE A 9 -0.75 8.81 -7.85
CA PHE A 9 0.69 9.01 -7.67
C PHE A 9 1.35 9.60 -8.93
N LYS A 10 1.00 9.07 -10.11
CA LYS A 10 1.54 9.58 -11.39
C LYS A 10 1.25 11.06 -11.61
N ARG A 11 0.09 11.56 -11.16
CA ARG A 11 -0.26 12.99 -11.24
C ARG A 11 0.56 13.89 -10.32
N LEU A 12 1.19 13.35 -9.27
CA LEU A 12 2.01 14.14 -8.35
C LEU A 12 3.38 14.49 -8.94
N GLY A 13 3.83 13.80 -9.99
CA GLY A 13 5.12 14.07 -10.66
C GLY A 13 6.35 13.86 -9.76
N LEU A 14 6.20 13.12 -8.66
CA LEU A 14 7.27 12.87 -7.68
C LEU A 14 8.18 11.73 -8.14
N ASN A 15 9.47 11.86 -7.88
CA ASN A 15 10.43 10.78 -8.06
C ASN A 15 10.28 9.77 -6.92
N CYS A 16 10.11 8.47 -7.24
CA CYS A 16 9.92 7.44 -6.23
C CYS A 16 11.16 7.22 -5.36
N ASP A 17 12.34 7.43 -5.95
CA ASP A 17 13.63 7.06 -5.36
C ASP A 17 14.12 8.08 -4.31
N GLU A 18 13.47 9.25 -4.25
CA GLU A 18 13.84 10.34 -3.34
C GLU A 18 12.93 10.42 -2.09
N LEU A 19 11.84 9.65 -2.05
CA LEU A 19 10.85 9.74 -0.97
C LEU A 19 11.28 8.93 0.27
N THR A 20 11.27 9.59 1.42
CA THR A 20 11.46 8.95 2.72
C THR A 20 10.24 8.15 3.16
N VAL A 21 10.44 7.23 4.11
CA VAL A 21 9.34 6.43 4.68
C VAL A 21 8.26 7.33 5.32
N THR A 22 8.67 8.39 6.02
CA THR A 22 7.73 9.33 6.65
C THR A 22 6.87 10.05 5.61
N GLU A 23 7.49 10.55 4.54
CA GLU A 23 6.76 11.22 3.46
C GLU A 23 5.80 10.27 2.74
N LEU A 24 6.19 9.00 2.55
CA LEU A 24 5.30 7.98 2.00
C LEU A 24 4.08 7.76 2.91
N ILE A 25 4.26 7.73 4.22
CA ILE A 25 3.15 7.61 5.19
C ILE A 25 2.25 8.85 5.12
N ASP A 26 2.81 10.06 5.09
CA ASP A 26 2.04 11.30 4.97
C ASP A 26 1.24 11.35 3.67
N LEU A 27 1.81 10.87 2.56
CA LEU A 27 1.10 10.74 1.29
C LEU A 27 -0.04 9.71 1.38
N MET A 28 0.17 8.58 2.05
CA MET A 28 -0.90 7.60 2.29
C MET A 28 -2.05 8.18 3.13
N LEU A 29 -1.74 9.03 4.12
CA LEU A 29 -2.74 9.71 4.94
C LEU A 29 -3.55 10.73 4.12
N LYS A 30 -2.90 11.48 3.23
CA LYS A 30 -3.55 12.47 2.36
C LYS A 30 -4.38 11.82 1.25
N GLU A 31 -3.87 10.74 0.65
CA GLU A 31 -4.54 10.01 -0.43
C GLU A 31 -4.54 8.51 -0.13
N PRO A 32 -5.60 7.99 0.54
CA PRO A 32 -5.68 6.58 0.91
C PRO A 32 -5.67 5.61 -0.28
N ARG A 33 -5.95 6.08 -1.52
CA ARG A 33 -5.84 5.26 -2.74
C ARG A 33 -4.39 4.88 -3.09
N LEU A 34 -3.41 5.53 -2.45
CA LEU A 34 -2.00 5.18 -2.56
C LEU A 34 -1.63 3.91 -1.79
N ILE A 35 -2.53 3.35 -0.98
CA ILE A 35 -2.29 2.09 -0.27
C ILE A 35 -2.73 0.92 -1.16
N ARG A 36 -1.91 -0.13 -1.30
CA ARG A 36 -2.28 -1.36 -2.02
C ARG A 36 -3.38 -2.11 -1.27
N ARG A 37 -4.47 -2.44 -1.97
CA ARG A 37 -5.69 -3.05 -1.41
C ARG A 37 -5.97 -4.43 -2.02
N PRO A 38 -6.64 -5.34 -1.29
CA PRO A 38 -7.17 -5.20 0.07
C PRO A 38 -6.06 -5.14 1.13
N VAL A 39 -6.34 -4.53 2.29
CA VAL A 39 -5.43 -4.55 3.45
C VAL A 39 -6.04 -5.49 4.49
N VAL A 40 -5.36 -6.59 4.79
CA VAL A 40 -5.84 -7.60 5.74
C VAL A 40 -4.83 -7.73 6.86
N ARG A 41 -5.30 -7.74 8.11
CA ARG A 41 -4.46 -7.98 9.28
C ARG A 41 -4.91 -9.27 9.95
N VAL A 42 -4.00 -10.22 10.09
CA VAL A 42 -4.19 -11.45 10.86
C VAL A 42 -3.10 -11.50 11.92
N ASP A 43 -3.51 -11.58 13.18
CA ASP A 43 -2.65 -11.42 14.36
C ASP A 43 -1.77 -10.15 14.33
N LYS A 44 -0.45 -10.35 14.23
CA LYS A 44 0.58 -9.32 14.18
C LYS A 44 1.08 -9.05 12.75
N LYS A 45 0.57 -9.77 11.74
CA LYS A 45 1.00 -9.63 10.33
C LYS A 45 -0.04 -8.84 9.53
N VAL A 46 0.45 -7.95 8.66
CA VAL A 46 -0.39 -7.15 7.76
C VAL A 46 -0.05 -7.51 6.31
N TYR A 47 -1.09 -7.77 5.54
CA TYR A 47 -1.03 -8.20 4.15
C TYR A 47 -1.63 -7.09 3.27
N PHE A 48 -0.80 -6.53 2.37
CA PHE A 48 -1.20 -5.45 1.47
C PHE A 48 -1.38 -5.97 0.05
N GLY A 49 -2.57 -5.77 -0.53
CA GLY A 49 -2.88 -6.31 -1.86
C GLY A 49 -2.92 -7.83 -1.88
N ALA A 50 -3.37 -8.45 -0.79
CA ALA A 50 -3.45 -9.91 -0.68
C ALA A 50 -4.41 -10.47 -1.74
N ASP A 51 -3.97 -11.50 -2.45
CA ASP A 51 -4.82 -12.27 -3.35
C ASP A 51 -5.57 -13.37 -2.59
N ALA A 52 -6.57 -13.97 -3.24
CA ALA A 52 -7.39 -15.00 -2.62
C ALA A 52 -6.57 -16.22 -2.14
N LYS A 53 -5.47 -16.57 -2.82
CA LYS A 53 -4.64 -17.72 -2.45
C LYS A 53 -3.89 -17.46 -1.15
N VAL A 54 -3.25 -16.29 -1.06
CA VAL A 54 -2.55 -15.83 0.14
C VAL A 54 -3.52 -15.76 1.33
N LEU A 55 -4.73 -15.25 1.11
CA LEU A 55 -5.73 -15.18 2.19
C LEU A 55 -6.20 -16.56 2.65
N VAL A 56 -6.40 -17.51 1.73
CA VAL A 56 -6.76 -18.90 2.08
C VAL A 56 -5.69 -19.55 2.95
N ASP A 57 -4.41 -19.33 2.66
CA ASP A 57 -3.33 -19.94 3.46
C ASP A 57 -3.16 -19.30 4.83
N VAL A 58 -3.52 -18.02 4.98
CA VAL A 58 -3.39 -17.28 6.25
C VAL A 58 -4.59 -17.49 7.17
N LEU A 59 -5.75 -17.88 6.62
CA LEU A 59 -6.99 -18.11 7.37
C LEU A 59 -7.23 -19.58 7.74
N LYS A 60 -6.30 -20.48 7.42
CA LYS A 60 -6.30 -21.88 7.89
C LYS A 60 -5.82 -21.97 9.34
#